data_AF-A0A7U9XJZ4-F1
#
_entry.id   AF-A0A7U9XJZ4-F1
#
_cell.length_a   1.000
_cell.length_b   1.000
_cell.length_c   1.000
_cell.angle_alpha   90.00
_cell.angle_beta   90.00
_cell.angle_gamma   90.00
#
_symmetry.space_group_name_H-M   'P 1'
#
loop_
_entity.id
_entity.type
_entity.pdbx_description
1 polymer ?
#
loop_
_entity_poly.entity_id
_entity_poly.type
_entity_poly.pdbx_seq_one_letter_code
_entity_poly.pdbx_strand_id
1 'polypeptide(L)'
;MENQNKQRDVERELKELVYKYNVLNKSQIYAYFGKSRRDRFVGRALRNLEKERSVYICQETKQVASSETTHAAWERGFGLSVWVLLSLMDQKKIEEHFVASREEYPVRIVFVGDGEIYDILYAAPEDIELTNQLFARK
;
A
#
# COMPACT_ATOMS: atom_id res chain seq x y z
N MET A 1 10.84 9.19 -27.05
CA MET A 1 9.90 10.09 -26.36
C MET A 1 8.86 9.31 -25.55
N GLU A 2 8.16 8.32 -26.13
CA GLU A 2 7.10 7.56 -25.43
C GLU A 2 7.54 6.88 -24.12
N ASN A 3 8.70 6.21 -24.09
CA ASN A 3 9.21 5.57 -22.86
C ASN A 3 9.62 6.58 -21.77
N GLN A 4 10.03 7.81 -22.13
CA GLN A 4 10.35 8.84 -21.15
C GLN A 4 9.08 9.39 -20.49
N ASN A 5 7.99 9.51 -21.24
CA ASN A 5 6.69 9.92 -20.69
C ASN A 5 6.17 8.85 -19.72
N LYS A 6 6.20 7.57 -20.12
CA LYS A 6 5.82 6.44 -19.25
C LYS A 6 6.66 6.36 -17.97
N GLN A 7 7.96 6.66 -18.06
CA GLN A 7 8.83 6.70 -16.89
C GLN A 7 8.39 7.78 -15.90
N ARG A 8 8.11 9.00 -16.37
CA ARG A 8 7.64 10.12 -15.53
C ARG A 8 6.26 9.85 -14.93
N ASP A 9 5.37 9.21 -15.69
CA ASP A 9 4.05 8.82 -15.17
C ASP A 9 4.17 7.80 -14.02
N VAL A 10 5.06 6.80 -14.16
CA VAL A 10 5.33 5.84 -13.09
C VAL A 10 5.98 6.52 -11.88
N GLU A 11 6.87 7.50 -12.07
CA GLU A 11 7.45 8.27 -10.95
C GLU A 11 6.39 9.04 -10.18
N ARG A 12 5.48 9.73 -10.88
CA ARG A 12 4.36 10.46 -10.25
C ARG A 12 3.44 9.51 -9.49
N GLU A 13 2.97 8.46 -10.15
CA GLU A 13 2.03 7.49 -9.57
C GLU A 13 2.66 6.71 -8.41
N LEU A 14 3.96 6.38 -8.48
CA LEU A 14 4.66 5.69 -7.39
C LEU A 14 4.72 6.58 -6.16
N LYS A 15 5.05 7.87 -6.34
CA LYS A 15 5.05 8.84 -5.26
C LYS A 15 3.67 8.95 -4.62
N GLU A 16 2.62 9.14 -5.43
CA GLU A 16 1.24 9.20 -4.94
C GLU A 16 0.84 7.93 -4.18
N LEU A 17 1.23 6.75 -4.67
CA LEU A 17 0.97 5.47 -4.02
C LEU A 17 1.67 5.36 -2.65
N VAL A 18 2.94 5.75 -2.56
CA VAL A 18 3.70 5.75 -1.30
C VAL A 18 3.10 6.73 -0.31
N TYR A 19 2.70 7.93 -0.74
CA TYR A 19 2.04 8.91 0.12
C TYR A 19 0.66 8.43 0.58
N LYS A 20 -0.09 7.75 -0.27
CA LYS A 20 -1.41 7.19 0.06
C LYS A 20 -1.32 6.11 1.14
N TYR A 21 -0.30 5.25 1.07
CA TYR A 21 -0.16 4.09 1.95
C TYR A 21 0.88 4.24 3.05
N ASN A 22 1.53 5.39 3.15
CA ASN A 22 2.63 5.73 4.06
C ASN A 22 3.91 4.90 3.83
N VAL A 23 3.80 3.57 3.92
CA VAL A 23 4.92 2.62 3.82
C VAL A 23 4.51 1.40 3.00
N LEU A 24 5.29 1.08 1.98
CA LEU A 24 5.07 -0.07 1.11
C LEU A 24 6.34 -0.91 0.98
N ASN A 25 6.19 -2.23 0.94
CA ASN A 25 7.29 -3.10 0.54
C ASN A 25 7.60 -2.88 -0.94
N LYS A 26 8.88 -2.93 -1.34
CA LYS A 26 9.25 -2.88 -2.78
C LYS A 26 8.46 -3.89 -3.61
N SER A 27 8.28 -5.11 -3.11
CA SER A 27 7.50 -6.17 -3.78
C SER A 27 6.05 -5.77 -4.04
N GLN A 28 5.41 -5.02 -3.14
CA GLN A 28 4.04 -4.52 -3.32
C GLN A 28 3.98 -3.48 -4.43
N ILE A 29 4.97 -2.58 -4.48
CA ILE A 29 5.09 -1.57 -5.56
C ILE A 29 5.26 -2.27 -6.91
N TYR A 30 6.16 -3.26 -7.00
CA TYR A 30 6.33 -4.04 -8.23
C TYR A 30 5.05 -4.78 -8.62
N ALA A 31 4.35 -5.40 -7.68
CA ALA A 31 3.09 -6.09 -7.93
C ALA A 31 2.00 -5.13 -8.44
N TYR A 32 1.89 -3.94 -7.85
CA TYR A 32 0.93 -2.90 -8.25
C TYR A 32 1.17 -2.44 -9.70
N PHE A 33 2.41 -2.03 -10.03
CA PHE A 33 2.73 -1.61 -11.40
C PHE A 33 2.74 -2.78 -12.40
N GLY A 34 2.93 -4.01 -11.92
CA GLY A 34 2.81 -5.24 -12.69
C GLY A 34 1.41 -5.45 -13.27
N LYS A 35 0.35 -5.03 -12.56
CA LYS A 35 -1.04 -5.10 -13.06
C LYS A 35 -1.23 -4.36 -14.39
N SER A 36 -0.43 -3.30 -14.61
CA SER A 36 -0.45 -2.49 -15.83
C SER A 36 0.79 -2.70 -16.72
N ARG A 37 1.61 -3.74 -16.47
CA ARG A 37 2.85 -4.06 -17.20
C ARG A 37 3.87 -2.91 -17.24
N ARG A 38 3.91 -2.11 -16.17
CA ARG A 38 4.81 -0.95 -15.99
C ARG A 38 5.88 -1.18 -14.92
N ASP A 39 5.95 -2.38 -14.34
CA ASP A 39 6.89 -2.83 -13.32
C ASP A 39 8.37 -2.59 -13.70
N ARG A 40 8.72 -2.73 -15.00
CA ARG A 40 10.08 -2.45 -15.50
C ARG A 40 10.59 -1.02 -15.23
N PHE A 41 9.69 -0.06 -15.03
CA PHE A 41 10.04 1.35 -14.78
C PHE A 41 10.24 1.65 -13.29
N VAL A 42 9.75 0.78 -12.40
CA VAL A 42 9.74 0.98 -10.93
C VAL A 42 11.15 1.16 -10.39
N GLY A 43 12.10 0.31 -10.81
CA GLY A 43 13.48 0.39 -10.30
C GLY A 43 14.16 1.73 -10.60
N ARG A 44 13.91 2.31 -11.78
CA ARG A 44 14.41 3.65 -12.12
C ARG A 44 13.65 4.75 -11.38
N ALA A 45 12.33 4.61 -11.24
CA ALA A 45 11.49 5.57 -10.54
C ALA A 45 11.90 5.70 -9.06
N LEU A 46 12.10 4.57 -8.37
CA LEU A 46 12.55 4.54 -6.98
C LEU A 46 13.89 5.26 -6.80
N ARG A 47 14.88 4.99 -7.68
CA ARG A 47 16.19 5.66 -7.62
C ARG A 47 16.09 7.17 -7.80
N ASN A 48 15.26 7.61 -8.74
CA ASN A 48 15.06 9.04 -8.99
C ASN A 48 14.39 9.72 -7.80
N LEU A 49 13.30 9.15 -7.29
CA LEU A 49 12.56 9.69 -6.15
C LEU A 49 13.38 9.70 -4.85
N GLU A 50 14.21 8.68 -4.62
CA GLU A 50 15.15 8.63 -3.49
C GLU A 50 16.21 9.73 -3.61
N LYS A 51 16.81 9.91 -4.80
CA LYS A 51 17.77 10.98 -5.07
C LYS A 51 17.18 12.37 -4.86
N GLU A 52 15.91 12.55 -5.23
CA GLU A 52 15.14 13.78 -5.03
C GLU A 52 14.62 13.95 -3.60
N ARG A 53 14.89 12.99 -2.70
CA ARG A 53 14.35 12.95 -1.33
C ARG A 53 12.82 13.03 -1.26
N SER A 54 12.14 12.61 -2.33
CA SER A 54 10.68 12.51 -2.39
C SER A 54 10.14 11.23 -1.74
N VAL A 55 10.99 10.22 -1.57
CA VAL A 55 10.72 9.00 -0.81
C VAL A 55 11.97 8.59 -0.04
N TYR A 56 11.77 7.87 1.06
CA TYR A 56 12.79 7.19 1.84
C TYR A 56 12.77 5.69 1.54
N ILE A 57 13.94 5.07 1.38
CA ILE A 57 14.07 3.63 1.15
C ILE A 57 14.91 3.00 2.27
N CYS A 58 14.27 2.21 3.13
CA CYS A 58 14.97 1.42 4.14
C CYS A 58 15.60 0.18 3.48
N GLN A 59 16.93 0.08 3.55
CA GLN A 59 17.66 -1.00 2.87
C GLN A 59 17.55 -2.33 3.59
N GLU A 60 17.38 -2.33 4.91
CA GLU A 60 17.22 -3.52 5.74
C GLU A 60 15.88 -4.19 5.47
N THR A 61 14.79 -3.43 5.53
CA THR A 61 13.42 -3.96 5.40
C THR A 61 12.92 -4.02 3.96
N LYS A 62 13.63 -3.39 3.00
CA LYS A 62 13.18 -3.18 1.61
C LYS A 62 11.85 -2.44 1.51
N GLN A 63 11.56 -1.58 2.48
CA GLN A 63 10.38 -0.72 2.49
C GLN A 63 10.68 0.64 1.87
N VAL A 64 9.64 1.25 1.31
CA VAL A 64 9.63 2.59 0.74
C VAL A 64 8.57 3.40 1.47
N ALA A 65 8.95 4.57 1.97
CA ALA A 65 8.07 5.47 2.72
C ALA A 65 8.17 6.91 2.20
N SER A 66 7.25 7.78 2.59
CA SER A 66 7.35 9.22 2.29
C SER A 66 8.48 9.91 3.08
N SER A 67 8.81 9.39 4.27
CA SER A 67 9.90 9.86 5.13
C SER A 67 10.38 8.77 6.08
N GLU A 68 11.53 8.97 6.70
CA GLU A 68 12.04 8.10 7.77
C GLU A 68 11.10 8.08 9.00
N THR A 69 10.49 9.22 9.34
CA THR A 69 9.48 9.29 10.41
C THR A 69 8.24 8.45 10.09
N THR A 70 7.80 8.45 8.84
CA THR A 70 6.67 7.64 8.37
C THR A 70 7.03 6.16 8.38
N HIS A 71 8.27 5.81 8.02
CA HIS A 71 8.79 4.45 8.11
C HIS A 71 8.79 3.93 9.56
N ALA A 72 9.21 4.75 10.51
CA ALA A 72 9.21 4.38 11.93
C ALA A 72 7.80 4.16 12.51
N ALA A 73 6.78 4.80 11.93
CA ALA A 73 5.38 4.64 12.32
C ALA A 73 4.66 3.50 11.58
N TRP A 74 5.40 2.66 10.84
CA TRP A 74 4.83 1.56 10.08
C TRP A 74 4.12 0.54 10.97
N GLU A 75 2.94 0.11 10.54
CA GLU A 75 2.19 -0.97 11.18
C GLU A 75 2.02 -2.16 10.24
N ARG A 76 2.21 -3.37 10.79
CA ARG A 76 2.10 -4.64 10.05
C ARG A 76 0.76 -4.79 9.32
N GLY A 77 -0.34 -4.33 9.95
CA GLY A 77 -1.69 -4.41 9.38
C GLY A 77 -1.82 -3.75 8.02
N PHE A 78 -1.12 -2.62 7.78
CA PHE A 78 -1.11 -1.94 6.49
C PHE A 78 -0.47 -2.79 5.41
N GLY A 79 0.69 -3.36 5.73
CA GLY A 79 1.40 -4.25 4.80
C GLY A 79 0.53 -5.43 4.38
N LEU A 80 -0.17 -6.07 5.34
CA LEU A 80 -1.05 -7.20 5.04
C LEU A 80 -2.28 -6.78 4.23
N SER A 81 -2.92 -5.67 4.60
CA SER A 81 -4.12 -5.16 3.90
C SER A 81 -3.82 -4.79 2.45
N VAL A 82 -2.65 -4.20 2.16
CA VAL A 82 -2.23 -3.91 0.78
C VAL A 82 -2.05 -5.19 -0.04
N TRP A 83 -1.58 -6.30 0.55
CA TRP A 83 -1.51 -7.57 -0.18
C TRP A 83 -2.88 -8.13 -0.55
N VAL A 84 -3.85 -8.00 0.36
CA VAL A 84 -5.25 -8.36 0.08
C VAL A 84 -5.78 -7.50 -1.07
N LEU A 85 -5.57 -6.18 -1.04
CA LEU A 85 -5.95 -5.29 -2.14
C LEU A 85 -5.33 -5.74 -3.47
N LEU A 86 -4.03 -5.99 -3.52
CA LEU A 86 -3.33 -6.42 -4.73
C LEU A 86 -3.84 -7.76 -5.28
N SER A 87 -4.28 -8.66 -4.40
CA SER A 87 -4.88 -9.94 -4.78
C SER A 87 -6.30 -9.76 -5.32
N LEU A 88 -7.06 -8.81 -4.76
CA LEU A 88 -8.39 -8.45 -5.25
C LEU A 88 -8.32 -7.75 -6.61
N MET A 89 -7.28 -6.95 -6.86
CA MET A 89 -7.03 -6.35 -8.18
C MET A 89 -6.80 -7.37 -9.30
N ASP A 90 -6.40 -8.62 -8.96
CA ASP A 90 -6.32 -9.70 -9.95
C ASP A 90 -7.68 -10.32 -10.29
N GLN A 91 -8.65 -10.17 -9.39
CA GLN A 91 -9.96 -10.83 -9.48
C GLN A 91 -11.04 -9.91 -10.02
N LYS A 92 -10.97 -8.62 -9.70
CA LYS A 92 -11.96 -7.61 -10.11
C LYS A 92 -11.29 -6.29 -10.47
N LYS A 93 -11.98 -5.49 -11.28
CA LYS A 93 -11.54 -4.13 -11.59
C LYS A 93 -11.79 -3.25 -10.36
N ILE A 94 -10.70 -2.74 -9.78
CA ILE A 94 -10.76 -1.72 -8.74
C ILE A 94 -10.57 -0.36 -9.39
N GLU A 95 -11.57 0.50 -9.24
CA GLU A 95 -11.61 1.83 -9.86
C GLU A 95 -10.90 2.86 -8.99
N GLU A 96 -11.14 2.81 -7.68
CA GLU A 96 -10.50 3.67 -6.70
C GLU A 96 -10.19 2.90 -5.41
N HIS A 97 -9.17 3.36 -4.70
CA HIS A 97 -8.82 2.85 -3.38
C HIS A 97 -8.15 3.93 -2.53
N PHE A 98 -8.40 3.92 -1.23
CA PHE A 98 -7.84 4.86 -0.27
C PHE A 98 -7.74 4.26 1.12
N VAL A 99 -6.84 4.82 1.92
CA VAL A 99 -6.72 4.51 3.34
C VAL A 99 -7.73 5.35 4.10
N ALA A 100 -8.55 4.72 4.95
CA ALA A 100 -9.48 5.46 5.81
C ALA A 100 -8.73 6.19 6.94
N SER A 101 -9.32 7.26 7.47
CA SER A 101 -8.75 7.98 8.62
C SER A 101 -8.62 7.04 9.82
N ARG A 102 -7.47 7.12 10.49
CA ARG A 102 -7.11 6.27 11.64
C ARG A 102 -7.97 6.54 12.88
N GLU A 103 -8.68 7.65 12.90
CA GLU A 103 -9.57 8.05 14.01
C GLU A 103 -10.85 7.22 14.09
N GLU A 104 -11.22 6.50 13.02
CA GLU A 104 -12.49 5.77 12.97
C GLU A 104 -12.34 4.26 13.23
N TYR A 105 -11.25 3.61 12.80
CA TYR A 105 -11.09 2.14 12.85
C TYR A 105 -9.61 1.70 12.86
N PRO A 106 -9.30 0.44 13.24
CA PRO A 106 -8.01 -0.17 12.91
C PRO A 106 -7.73 -0.07 11.40
N VAL A 107 -6.49 -0.39 10.98
CA VAL A 107 -6.05 -0.31 9.58
C VAL A 107 -7.15 -0.74 8.60
N ARG A 108 -7.63 0.24 7.82
CA ARG A 108 -8.75 0.10 6.89
C ARG A 108 -8.39 0.66 5.52
N ILE A 109 -8.50 -0.17 4.50
CA ILE A 109 -8.43 0.25 3.10
C ILE A 109 -9.84 0.12 2.51
N VAL A 110 -10.34 1.22 1.96
CA VAL A 110 -11.60 1.25 1.23
C VAL A 110 -11.29 1.20 -0.25
N PHE A 111 -12.07 0.44 -1.02
CA PHE A 111 -11.98 0.44 -2.47
C PHE A 111 -13.35 0.37 -3.14
N VAL A 112 -13.42 0.91 -4.36
CA VAL A 112 -14.62 0.91 -5.21
C VAL A 112 -14.38 -0.01 -6.40
N GLY A 113 -15.35 -0.89 -6.66
CA GLY A 113 -15.32 -1.79 -7.82
C GLY A 113 -16.71 -2.34 -8.11
N ASP A 114 -17.04 -2.50 -9.39
CA ASP A 114 -18.33 -3.03 -9.85
C ASP A 114 -19.57 -2.27 -9.31
N GLY A 115 -19.43 -0.96 -9.05
CA GLY A 115 -20.50 -0.13 -8.48
C GLY A 115 -20.71 -0.29 -6.97
N GLU A 116 -19.86 -1.05 -6.29
CA GLU A 116 -19.92 -1.31 -4.86
C GLU A 116 -18.70 -0.73 -4.12
N ILE A 117 -18.86 -0.49 -2.82
CA ILE A 117 -17.80 -0.06 -1.91
C ILE A 117 -17.47 -1.23 -0.98
N TYR A 118 -16.17 -1.53 -0.86
CA TYR A 118 -15.67 -2.61 -0.04
C TYR A 118 -14.63 -2.11 0.96
N ASP A 119 -14.58 -2.79 2.10
CA ASP A 119 -13.60 -2.56 3.15
C ASP A 119 -12.65 -3.75 3.32
N ILE A 120 -11.37 -3.46 3.38
CA ILE A 120 -10.33 -4.37 3.88
C ILE A 120 -9.97 -3.89 5.28
N LEU A 121 -10.35 -4.68 6.29
CA LEU A 121 -10.08 -4.42 7.69
C LEU A 121 -9.02 -5.40 8.19
N TYR A 122 -7.99 -4.88 8.85
CA TYR A 122 -7.06 -5.71 9.60
C TYR A 122 -7.44 -5.72 11.09
N ALA A 123 -7.72 -6.90 11.61
CA ALA A 123 -7.84 -7.15 13.04
C ALA A 123 -6.58 -7.89 13.50
N ALA A 124 -5.92 -7.38 14.54
CA ALA A 124 -4.75 -8.04 15.09
C ALA A 124 -5.18 -9.37 15.76
N PRO A 125 -4.41 -10.46 15.61
CA PRO A 125 -4.74 -11.74 16.25
C PRO A 125 -4.98 -11.60 17.76
N GLU A 126 -4.22 -10.73 18.42
CA GLU A 126 -4.31 -10.45 19.85
C GLU A 126 -5.67 -9.82 20.22
N ASP A 127 -6.19 -8.93 19.38
CA ASP A 127 -7.51 -8.30 19.57
C ASP A 127 -8.63 -9.32 19.37
N ILE A 128 -8.47 -10.24 18.41
CA ILE A 128 -9.41 -11.33 18.14
C ILE A 128 -9.45 -12.28 19.34
N GLU A 129 -8.29 -12.67 19.85
CA GLU A 129 -8.18 -13.56 21.02
C GLU A 129 -8.80 -12.92 22.27
N LEU A 130 -8.49 -11.66 22.55
CA LEU A 130 -9.08 -10.92 23.66
C LEU A 130 -10.60 -10.85 23.54
N THR A 131 -11.11 -10.50 22.36
CA THR A 131 -12.55 -10.44 22.08
C THR A 131 -13.19 -11.80 22.31
N ASN A 132 -12.60 -12.87 21.76
CA ASN A 132 -13.11 -14.23 21.93
C ASN A 132 -13.13 -14.67 23.40
N GLN A 133 -12.12 -14.30 24.20
CA GLN A 133 -12.10 -14.57 25.64
C GLN A 133 -13.18 -13.82 26.40
N LEU A 134 -13.44 -12.55 26.05
CA LEU A 134 -14.48 -11.73 26.67
C LEU A 134 -15.89 -12.27 26.38
N PHE A 135 -16.11 -12.84 25.20
CA PHE A 135 -17.40 -13.39 24.77
C PHE A 135 -17.50 -14.92 24.86
N ALA A 136 -16.45 -15.60 25.32
CA ALA A 136 -16.52 -17.02 25.65
C ALA A 136 -17.52 -17.18 26.80
N ARG A 137 -18.72 -17.69 26.47
CA ARG A 137 -19.76 -17.98 27.47
C ARG A 137 -19.16 -18.94 28.51
N LYS A 138 -19.20 -18.54 29.79
CA LYS A 138 -18.97 -19.45 30.91
C LYS A 138 -20.03 -20.54 30.95
#